data_AF-W5WLW5-F1
#
_entry.id   AF-W5WLW5-F1
#
_cell.length_a   1.000
_cell.length_b   1.000
_cell.length_c   1.000
_cell.angle_alpha   90.00
_cell.angle_beta   90.00
_cell.angle_gamma   90.00
#
_symmetry.space_group_name_H-M   'P 1'
#
loop_
_entity.id
_entity.type
_entity.pdbx_description
1 polymer ?
#
loop_
_entity_poly.entity_id
_entity_poly.type
_entity_poly.pdbx_seq_one_letter_code
_entity_poly.pdbx_strand_id
1 'polypeptide(L)'
;MPNSTSLIRRLADLRSQYTGETDSAVLPAICHGTTLLTREDRAQVLDALDGDGPLPEHIRRAILPDASTVDQQELEAAVLRAASRAVHLAANPLTDKVFRMSRPLPDQLVLHLAPQALRPLVQELLPLETEDGLDGYPCLRARMYRRHVELHVPGASVHLANVSYTSWQFASEGRWTGNDADPPTPAELDALAHRGCGRTSPATASALLRRICLFPVQPLVIATPEACYLDWAGEPNHELVRERLDHPLTGVPVRQRIVLLGARERLPARVSGQPPSLSC
;
A
#
# COMPACT_ATOMS: atom_id res chain seq x y z
N MET A 1 -20.54 2.59 31.33
CA MET A 1 -19.57 1.98 30.40
C MET A 1 -20.21 1.99 29.01
N PRO A 2 -19.54 2.53 27.97
CA PRO A 2 -20.08 2.47 26.63
C PRO A 2 -20.29 1.01 26.20
N ASN A 3 -21.39 0.74 25.49
CA ASN A 3 -21.71 -0.60 25.01
C ASN A 3 -20.58 -1.10 24.10
N SER A 4 -20.03 -2.28 24.36
CA SER A 4 -18.92 -2.86 23.57
C SER A 4 -19.26 -2.97 22.09
N THR A 5 -20.53 -3.25 21.77
CA THR A 5 -21.05 -3.26 20.40
C THR A 5 -20.96 -1.88 19.73
N SER A 6 -21.09 -0.78 20.47
CA SER A 6 -20.93 0.58 19.96
C SER A 6 -19.48 0.87 19.61
N LEU A 7 -18.52 0.48 20.47
CA LEU A 7 -17.10 0.67 20.21
C LEU A 7 -16.62 -0.12 18.98
N ILE A 8 -16.99 -1.39 18.87
CA ILE A 8 -16.62 -2.24 17.73
C ILE A 8 -17.12 -1.65 16.42
N ARG A 9 -18.38 -1.17 16.39
CA ARG A 9 -18.94 -0.52 15.19
C ARG A 9 -18.21 0.78 14.85
N ARG A 10 -17.98 1.68 15.81
CA ARG A 10 -17.22 2.92 15.58
C ARG A 10 -15.83 2.64 15.01
N LEU A 11 -15.12 1.64 15.54
CA LEU A 11 -13.80 1.25 15.05
C LEU A 11 -13.84 0.60 13.66
N ALA A 12 -14.87 -0.21 13.38
CA ALA A 12 -15.10 -0.79 12.07
C ALA A 12 -15.41 0.29 11.02
N ASP A 13 -16.28 1.24 11.34
CA ASP A 13 -16.61 2.37 10.48
C ASP A 13 -15.36 3.23 10.22
N LEU A 14 -14.56 3.50 11.27
CA LEU A 14 -13.31 4.24 11.14
C LEU A 14 -12.34 3.51 10.22
N ARG A 15 -12.03 2.24 10.48
CA ARG A 15 -11.10 1.44 9.66
C ARG A 15 -11.55 1.37 8.19
N SER A 16 -12.84 1.15 7.95
CA SER A 16 -13.39 1.02 6.60
C SER A 16 -13.21 2.29 5.76
N GLN A 17 -13.19 3.48 6.38
CA GLN A 17 -12.90 4.73 5.66
C GLN A 17 -11.47 4.80 5.10
N TYR A 18 -10.51 4.09 5.72
CA TYR A 18 -9.10 4.07 5.31
C TYR A 18 -8.81 2.94 4.34
N THR A 19 -9.53 1.82 4.48
CA THR A 19 -9.23 0.57 3.81
C THR A 19 -10.24 0.18 2.74
N GLY A 20 -11.47 0.72 2.78
CA GLY A 20 -12.57 0.29 1.91
C GLY A 20 -13.06 -1.13 2.20
N GLU A 21 -12.71 -1.71 3.36
CA GLU A 21 -13.19 -3.02 3.79
C GLU A 21 -14.71 -3.04 3.94
N THR A 22 -15.33 -4.18 3.63
CA THR A 22 -16.75 -4.43 3.94
C THR A 22 -16.92 -4.84 5.40
N ASP A 23 -18.12 -4.64 5.96
CA ASP A 23 -18.49 -5.09 7.32
C ASP A 23 -18.07 -6.53 7.62
N SER A 24 -18.27 -7.43 6.66
CA SER A 24 -17.92 -8.85 6.77
C SER A 24 -16.42 -9.12 6.91
N ALA A 25 -15.56 -8.20 6.46
CA ALA A 25 -14.11 -8.28 6.59
C ALA A 25 -13.61 -7.50 7.82
N VAL A 26 -14.13 -6.29 8.04
CA VAL A 26 -13.63 -5.39 9.08
C VAL A 26 -14.09 -5.80 10.48
N LEU A 27 -15.35 -6.25 10.66
CA LEU A 27 -15.88 -6.57 11.98
C LEU A 27 -15.12 -7.72 12.66
N PRO A 28 -14.83 -8.86 12.00
CA PRO A 28 -14.00 -9.90 12.59
C PRO A 28 -12.59 -9.42 12.94
N ALA A 29 -11.99 -8.57 12.10
CA ALA A 29 -10.65 -8.03 12.34
C ALA A 29 -10.61 -7.11 13.58
N ILE A 30 -11.59 -6.20 13.71
CA ILE A 30 -11.72 -5.33 14.89
C ILE A 30 -12.08 -6.13 16.14
N CYS A 31 -12.98 -7.11 16.05
CA CYS A 31 -13.27 -8.01 17.17
C CYS A 31 -12.01 -8.72 17.64
N HIS A 32 -11.21 -9.29 16.73
CA HIS A 32 -9.95 -9.91 17.08
C HIS A 32 -8.98 -8.92 17.73
N GLY A 33 -8.73 -7.77 17.10
CA GLY A 33 -7.84 -6.75 17.65
C GLY A 33 -8.23 -6.28 19.05
N THR A 34 -9.52 -6.02 19.28
CA THR A 34 -10.03 -5.56 20.58
C THR A 34 -9.97 -6.63 21.68
N THR A 35 -9.86 -7.91 21.34
CA THR A 35 -9.58 -8.97 22.34
C THR A 35 -8.15 -8.91 22.87
N LEU A 36 -7.21 -8.34 22.11
CA LEU A 36 -5.82 -8.15 22.52
C LEU A 36 -5.62 -6.91 23.40
N LEU A 37 -6.64 -6.04 23.50
CA LEU A 37 -6.60 -4.81 24.27
C LEU A 37 -7.03 -5.02 25.72
N THR A 38 -6.24 -4.47 26.65
CA THR A 38 -6.61 -4.39 28.06
C THR A 38 -7.76 -3.41 28.28
N ARG A 39 -8.28 -3.36 29.52
CA ARG A 39 -9.32 -2.39 29.89
C ARG A 39 -8.81 -0.94 29.79
N GLU A 40 -7.55 -0.70 30.11
CA GLU A 40 -6.92 0.62 30.02
C GLU A 40 -6.73 1.03 28.55
N ASP A 41 -6.25 0.12 27.71
CA ASP A 41 -6.13 0.37 26.27
C ASP A 41 -7.48 0.76 25.65
N ARG A 42 -8.57 0.08 26.04
CA ARG A 42 -9.91 0.40 25.55
C ARG A 42 -10.40 1.79 25.97
N ALA A 43 -9.98 2.28 27.13
CA ALA A 43 -10.29 3.65 27.56
C ALA A 43 -9.53 4.65 26.67
N GLN A 44 -8.23 4.43 26.45
CA GLN A 44 -7.43 5.27 25.56
C GLN A 44 -7.96 5.29 24.12
N VAL A 45 -8.46 4.15 23.61
CA VAL A 45 -9.11 4.08 22.29
C VAL A 45 -10.37 4.95 22.24
N LEU A 46 -11.16 4.98 23.32
CA LEU A 46 -12.37 5.81 23.37
C LEU A 46 -12.01 7.29 23.35
N ASP A 47 -11.01 7.70 24.11
CA ASP A 47 -10.54 9.09 24.13
C ASP A 47 -9.95 9.50 22.76
N ALA A 48 -9.16 8.61 22.14
CA ALA A 48 -8.57 8.87 20.82
C ALA A 48 -9.57 8.86 19.66
N LEU A 49 -10.75 8.24 19.82
CA LEU A 49 -11.83 8.36 18.84
C LEU A 49 -12.42 9.78 18.78
N ASP A 50 -12.20 10.56 19.83
CA ASP A 50 -12.62 11.96 19.90
C ASP A 50 -11.46 12.93 19.60
N GLY A 51 -10.30 12.39 19.16
CA GLY A 51 -9.16 13.15 18.63
C GLY A 51 -7.98 13.35 19.58
N ASP A 52 -8.01 12.74 20.78
CA ASP A 52 -7.01 13.03 21.81
C ASP A 52 -5.75 12.13 21.77
N GLY A 53 -4.60 12.78 21.63
CA GLY A 53 -3.28 12.28 22.04
C GLY A 53 -2.65 11.15 21.21
N PRO A 54 -1.30 11.02 21.23
CA PRO A 54 -0.62 9.90 20.59
C PRO A 54 -0.92 8.60 21.34
N LEU A 55 -1.24 7.54 20.59
CA LEU A 55 -1.48 6.21 21.15
C LEU A 55 -0.24 5.32 21.10
N PRO A 56 -0.07 4.43 22.09
CA PRO A 56 0.88 3.32 22.02
C PRO A 56 0.73 2.50 20.75
N GLU A 57 1.85 1.99 20.24
CA GLU A 57 1.89 1.26 18.98
C GLU A 57 1.04 -0.02 18.99
N HIS A 58 1.00 -0.75 20.11
CA HIS A 58 0.21 -1.98 20.22
C HIS A 58 -1.29 -1.71 20.07
N ILE A 59 -1.78 -0.57 20.55
CA ILE A 59 -3.19 -0.17 20.40
C ILE A 59 -3.50 0.11 18.93
N ARG A 60 -2.66 0.90 18.25
CA ARG A 60 -2.86 1.23 16.83
C ARG A 60 -2.83 -0.03 15.96
N ARG A 61 -1.85 -0.90 16.18
CA ARG A 61 -1.71 -2.18 15.45
C ARG A 61 -2.89 -3.13 15.66
N ALA A 62 -3.56 -3.06 16.81
CA ALA A 62 -4.77 -3.84 17.05
C ALA A 62 -5.96 -3.35 16.19
N ILE A 63 -6.00 -2.09 15.81
CA ILE A 63 -7.09 -1.51 15.00
C ILE A 63 -6.77 -1.62 13.51
N LEU A 64 -5.63 -1.06 13.09
CA LEU A 64 -5.16 -1.08 11.71
C LEU A 64 -3.66 -1.41 11.69
N PRO A 65 -3.28 -2.67 11.42
CA PRO A 65 -1.89 -3.08 11.49
C PRO A 65 -1.06 -2.48 10.35
N ASP A 66 0.16 -2.06 10.65
CA ASP A 66 1.21 -1.76 9.68
C ASP A 66 2.12 -2.97 9.47
N ALA A 67 2.88 -2.97 8.38
CA ALA A 67 3.82 -4.04 8.07
C ALA A 67 4.94 -4.08 9.12
N SER A 68 5.17 -5.26 9.70
CA SER A 68 6.13 -5.46 10.79
C SER A 68 7.57 -5.69 10.34
N THR A 69 7.78 -6.13 9.09
CA THR A 69 9.11 -6.44 8.54
C THR A 69 9.50 -5.46 7.43
N VAL A 70 10.80 -5.22 7.26
CA VAL A 70 11.32 -4.36 6.20
C VAL A 70 10.99 -4.94 4.82
N ASP A 71 11.13 -6.26 4.64
CA ASP A 71 10.81 -6.92 3.37
C ASP A 71 9.35 -6.70 2.95
N GLN A 72 8.41 -6.81 3.90
CA GLN A 72 7.00 -6.55 3.64
C GLN A 72 6.75 -5.09 3.31
N GLN A 73 7.40 -4.18 4.03
CA GLN A 73 7.30 -2.74 3.76
C GLN A 73 7.83 -2.38 2.37
N GLU A 74 8.93 -3.00 1.92
CA GLU A 74 9.51 -2.77 0.60
C GLU A 74 8.64 -3.30 -0.54
N LEU A 75 8.08 -4.50 -0.39
CA LEU A 75 7.16 -5.07 -1.36
C LEU A 75 5.90 -4.20 -1.47
N GLU A 76 5.29 -3.82 -0.35
CA GLU A 76 4.13 -2.92 -0.33
C GLU A 76 4.46 -1.55 -0.93
N ALA A 77 5.63 -0.98 -0.62
CA ALA A 77 6.08 0.26 -1.22
C ALA A 77 6.25 0.16 -2.74
N ALA A 78 6.73 -0.98 -3.24
CA ALA A 78 6.83 -1.22 -4.68
C ALA A 78 5.46 -1.33 -5.35
N VAL A 79 4.50 -2.02 -4.72
CA VAL A 79 3.11 -2.11 -5.19
C VAL A 79 2.47 -0.73 -5.27
N LEU A 80 2.66 0.14 -4.27
CA LEU A 80 2.14 1.51 -4.29
C LEU A 80 2.73 2.32 -5.45
N ARG A 81 4.06 2.25 -5.65
CA ARG A 81 4.74 2.97 -6.73
C ARG A 81 4.30 2.46 -8.10
N ALA A 82 4.21 1.14 -8.28
CA ALA A 82 3.73 0.54 -9.52
C ALA A 82 2.31 1.00 -9.83
N ALA A 83 1.41 1.03 -8.84
CA ALA A 83 0.06 1.56 -9.01
C ALA A 83 0.07 3.05 -9.40
N SER A 84 0.94 3.86 -8.79
CA SER A 84 1.11 5.27 -9.18
C SER A 84 1.55 5.40 -10.65
N ARG A 85 2.55 4.64 -11.09
CA ARG A 85 3.05 4.72 -12.48
C ARG A 85 2.04 4.21 -13.49
N ALA A 86 1.35 3.11 -13.17
CA ALA A 86 0.29 2.53 -13.97
C ALA A 86 -0.86 3.52 -14.29
N VAL A 87 -1.08 4.49 -13.40
CA VAL A 87 -2.10 5.53 -13.58
C VAL A 87 -1.54 6.78 -14.25
N HIS A 88 -0.37 7.25 -13.82
CA HIS A 88 0.10 8.59 -14.20
C HIS A 88 1.11 8.62 -15.34
N LEU A 89 1.80 7.50 -15.59
CA LEU A 89 2.91 7.43 -16.55
C LEU A 89 2.68 6.40 -17.66
N ALA A 90 1.64 5.56 -17.54
CA ALA A 90 1.27 4.63 -18.59
C ALA A 90 0.84 5.37 -19.86
N ALA A 91 1.18 4.82 -21.03
CA ALA A 91 0.80 5.37 -22.34
C ALA A 91 -0.73 5.55 -22.50
N ASN A 92 -1.52 4.74 -21.80
CA ASN A 92 -2.97 4.88 -21.66
C ASN A 92 -3.32 4.94 -20.16
N PRO A 93 -3.27 6.13 -19.54
CA PRO A 93 -3.45 6.25 -18.09
C PRO A 93 -4.86 5.84 -17.68
N LEU A 94 -4.97 5.10 -16.58
CA LEU A 94 -6.27 4.87 -15.95
C LEU A 94 -6.78 6.21 -15.40
N THR A 95 -8.08 6.47 -15.53
CA THR A 95 -8.69 7.68 -14.94
C THR A 95 -9.16 7.45 -13.50
N ASP A 96 -9.07 6.22 -13.02
CA ASP A 96 -9.72 5.74 -11.80
C ASP A 96 -8.74 5.08 -10.82
N LYS A 97 -9.26 4.78 -9.63
CA LYS A 97 -8.56 4.11 -8.55
C LYS A 97 -8.10 2.69 -8.93
N VAL A 98 -6.84 2.35 -8.62
CA VAL A 98 -6.28 0.99 -8.81
C VAL A 98 -6.86 0.01 -7.80
N PHE A 99 -6.90 0.42 -6.52
CA PHE A 99 -7.33 -0.44 -5.41
C PHE A 99 -8.71 -0.02 -4.91
N ARG A 100 -9.68 -0.94 -4.94
CA ARG A 100 -11.02 -0.71 -4.38
C ARG A 100 -11.05 -0.91 -2.87
N MET A 101 -10.20 -1.81 -2.38
CA MET A 101 -10.09 -2.15 -0.97
C MET A 101 -8.69 -2.68 -0.67
N SER A 102 -8.15 -2.31 0.48
CA SER A 102 -7.00 -2.93 1.14
C SER A 102 -7.51 -3.68 2.36
N ARG A 103 -6.93 -4.83 2.70
CA ARG A 103 -7.21 -5.55 3.94
C ARG A 103 -5.88 -5.82 4.63
N PRO A 104 -5.44 -4.91 5.51
CA PRO A 104 -4.19 -5.04 6.23
C PRO A 104 -4.25 -6.17 7.27
N LEU A 105 -3.21 -7.00 7.27
CA LEU A 105 -2.89 -8.00 8.30
C LEU A 105 -1.46 -7.71 8.82
N PRO A 106 -1.06 -8.23 10.00
CA PRO A 106 0.26 -7.93 10.58
C PRO A 106 1.46 -8.30 9.69
N ASP A 107 1.34 -9.37 8.93
CA ASP A 107 2.38 -10.00 8.11
C ASP A 107 2.01 -10.10 6.62
N GLN A 108 0.81 -9.66 6.25
CA GLN A 108 0.28 -9.79 4.89
C GLN A 108 -0.60 -8.59 4.53
N LEU A 109 -0.79 -8.39 3.22
CA LEU A 109 -1.74 -7.41 2.70
C LEU A 109 -2.59 -8.05 1.61
N VAL A 110 -3.91 -7.94 1.71
CA VAL A 110 -4.82 -8.36 0.65
C VAL A 110 -5.39 -7.13 -0.06
N LEU A 111 -5.30 -7.10 -1.38
CA LEU A 111 -5.71 -5.99 -2.22
C LEU A 111 -6.81 -6.45 -3.17
N HIS A 112 -7.87 -5.66 -3.26
CA HIS A 112 -8.92 -5.82 -4.25
C HIS A 112 -8.72 -4.77 -5.34
N LEU A 113 -8.43 -5.23 -6.55
CA LEU A 113 -8.16 -4.36 -7.68
C LEU A 113 -9.45 -3.92 -8.38
N ALA A 114 -9.41 -2.75 -9.02
CA ALA A 114 -10.31 -2.47 -10.12
C ALA A 114 -9.97 -3.41 -11.29
N PRO A 115 -10.96 -4.01 -12.00
CA PRO A 115 -10.71 -5.00 -13.03
C PRO A 115 -9.74 -4.52 -14.13
N GLN A 116 -9.85 -3.25 -14.53
CA GLN A 116 -8.99 -2.64 -15.55
C GLN A 116 -7.55 -2.39 -15.09
N ALA A 117 -7.29 -2.42 -13.78
CA ALA A 117 -5.99 -2.07 -13.21
C ALA A 117 -5.00 -3.24 -13.13
N LEU A 118 -5.47 -4.48 -13.31
CA LEU A 118 -4.62 -5.66 -13.16
C LEU A 118 -3.45 -5.66 -14.15
N ARG A 119 -3.72 -5.44 -15.45
CA ARG A 119 -2.69 -5.48 -16.49
C ARG A 119 -1.64 -4.36 -16.32
N PRO A 120 -2.02 -3.07 -16.19
CA PRO A 120 -1.05 -2.01 -15.94
C PRO A 120 -0.22 -2.25 -14.66
N LEU A 121 -0.85 -2.70 -13.58
CA LEU A 121 -0.13 -2.99 -12.34
C LEU A 121 0.88 -4.13 -12.51
N VAL A 122 0.52 -5.21 -13.21
CA VAL A 122 1.41 -6.34 -13.47
C VAL A 122 2.58 -5.92 -14.35
N GLN A 123 2.34 -5.13 -15.39
CA GLN A 123 3.41 -4.62 -16.28
C GLN A 123 4.44 -3.77 -15.52
N GLU A 124 4.00 -2.97 -14.55
CA GLU A 124 4.88 -2.14 -13.72
C GLU A 124 5.63 -2.90 -12.61
N LEU A 125 5.17 -4.10 -12.26
CA LEU A 125 5.75 -4.95 -11.22
C LEU A 125 6.64 -6.06 -11.75
N LEU A 126 6.38 -6.54 -12.97
CA LEU A 126 7.08 -7.64 -13.60
C LEU A 126 8.59 -7.33 -13.70
N PRO A 127 9.47 -8.12 -13.05
CA PRO A 127 10.90 -7.97 -13.25
C PRO A 127 11.25 -8.23 -14.72
N LEU A 128 11.85 -7.24 -15.37
CA LEU A 128 12.22 -7.31 -16.77
C LEU A 128 13.63 -6.73 -16.94
N GLU A 129 14.55 -7.54 -17.47
CA GLU A 129 15.87 -7.04 -17.86
C GLU A 129 15.75 -6.20 -19.15
N THR A 130 16.31 -5.00 -19.10
CA THR A 130 16.36 -4.02 -20.19
C THR A 130 17.80 -3.61 -20.44
N GLU A 131 18.05 -2.81 -21.49
CA GLU A 131 19.38 -2.26 -21.77
C GLU A 131 19.87 -1.33 -20.63
N ASP A 132 18.96 -0.68 -19.92
CA ASP A 132 19.24 0.26 -18.82
C ASP A 132 19.28 -0.41 -17.43
N GLY A 133 19.10 -1.73 -17.37
CA GLY A 133 19.08 -2.52 -16.12
C GLY A 133 17.75 -3.23 -15.89
N LEU A 134 17.43 -3.50 -14.62
CA LEU A 134 16.23 -4.25 -14.24
C LEU A 134 15.06 -3.31 -13.94
N ASP A 135 13.99 -3.41 -14.74
CA ASP A 135 12.68 -2.83 -14.45
C ASP A 135 11.85 -3.73 -13.54
N GLY A 136 10.79 -3.19 -12.94
CA GLY A 136 9.88 -3.92 -12.05
C GLY A 136 10.43 -4.11 -10.63
N TYR A 137 9.95 -5.15 -9.94
CA TYR A 137 10.44 -5.51 -8.60
C TYR A 137 11.30 -6.79 -8.66
N PRO A 138 12.58 -6.73 -8.26
CA PRO A 138 13.49 -7.86 -8.38
C PRO A 138 13.00 -9.07 -7.59
N CYS A 139 13.20 -10.26 -8.17
CA CYS A 139 12.83 -11.54 -7.56
C CYS A 139 11.33 -11.69 -7.29
N LEU A 140 10.47 -10.79 -7.77
CA LEU A 140 9.03 -10.90 -7.57
C LEU A 140 8.51 -12.12 -8.34
N ARG A 141 7.74 -12.94 -7.64
CA ARG A 141 7.10 -14.12 -8.21
C ARG A 141 5.61 -14.09 -7.92
N ALA A 142 4.85 -14.75 -8.78
CA ALA A 142 3.41 -14.94 -8.59
C ALA A 142 3.10 -16.39 -8.30
N ARG A 143 2.24 -16.66 -7.31
CA ARG A 143 1.64 -17.98 -7.07
C ARG A 143 0.15 -17.89 -7.30
N MET A 144 -0.36 -18.81 -8.11
CA MET A 144 -1.75 -18.79 -8.56
C MET A 144 -2.63 -19.67 -7.68
N TYR A 145 -3.72 -19.08 -7.17
CA TYR A 145 -4.77 -19.81 -6.47
C TYR A 145 -6.10 -19.69 -7.22
N ARG A 146 -7.09 -20.46 -6.80
CA ARG A 146 -8.41 -20.51 -7.47
C ARG A 146 -9.09 -19.14 -7.60
N ARG A 147 -8.92 -18.25 -6.63
CA ARG A 147 -9.64 -16.96 -6.53
C ARG A 147 -8.76 -15.76 -6.18
N HIS A 148 -7.45 -15.94 -6.18
CA HIS A 148 -6.50 -14.88 -5.89
C HIS A 148 -5.13 -15.23 -6.44
N VAL A 149 -4.27 -14.23 -6.52
CA VAL A 149 -2.84 -14.38 -6.84
C VAL A 149 -2.04 -13.89 -5.66
N GLU A 150 -1.04 -14.65 -5.23
CA GLU A 150 -0.05 -14.20 -4.26
C GLU A 150 1.17 -13.69 -5.01
N LEU A 151 1.47 -12.41 -4.84
CA LEU A 151 2.76 -11.82 -5.22
C LEU A 151 3.71 -11.97 -4.03
N HIS A 152 4.87 -12.58 -4.24
CA HIS A 152 5.77 -12.87 -3.13
C HIS A 152 7.24 -12.70 -3.50
N VAL A 153 8.02 -12.40 -2.48
CA VAL A 153 9.49 -12.48 -2.43
C VAL A 153 9.87 -13.19 -1.11
N PRO A 154 11.14 -13.59 -0.91
CA PRO A 154 11.54 -14.15 0.37
C PRO A 154 11.17 -13.22 1.53
N GLY A 155 10.33 -13.70 2.47
CA GLY A 155 9.94 -12.95 3.68
C GLY A 155 8.76 -11.97 3.54
N ALA A 156 8.14 -11.84 2.37
CA ALA A 156 7.03 -10.91 2.15
C ALA A 156 6.02 -11.38 1.10
N SER A 157 4.74 -11.05 1.29
CA SER A 157 3.69 -11.34 0.32
C SER A 157 2.55 -10.32 0.29
N VAL A 158 1.94 -10.17 -0.89
CA VAL A 158 0.74 -9.39 -1.15
C VAL A 158 -0.24 -10.22 -1.97
N HIS A 159 -1.49 -10.29 -1.54
CA HIS A 159 -2.51 -11.08 -2.23
C HIS A 159 -3.43 -10.19 -3.07
N LEU A 160 -3.54 -10.47 -4.36
CA LEU A 160 -4.51 -9.86 -5.26
C LEU A 160 -5.79 -10.69 -5.26
N ALA A 161 -6.81 -10.22 -4.55
CA ALA A 161 -8.09 -10.90 -4.43
C ALA A 161 -8.93 -10.79 -5.71
N ASN A 162 -9.76 -11.81 -5.95
CA ASN A 162 -10.69 -11.89 -7.08
C ASN A 162 -10.01 -11.83 -8.45
N VAL A 163 -8.75 -12.24 -8.54
CA VAL A 163 -8.03 -12.42 -9.79
C VAL A 163 -8.15 -13.89 -10.20
N SER A 164 -8.84 -14.14 -11.31
CA SER A 164 -8.94 -15.49 -11.89
C SER A 164 -7.68 -15.83 -12.68
N TYR A 165 -7.45 -17.14 -12.89
CA TYR A 165 -6.35 -17.61 -13.74
C TYR A 165 -6.38 -16.97 -15.14
N THR A 166 -7.55 -16.92 -15.78
CA THR A 166 -7.71 -16.30 -17.10
C THR A 166 -7.38 -14.81 -17.10
N SER A 167 -7.82 -14.07 -16.06
CA SER A 167 -7.51 -12.64 -15.94
C SER A 167 -6.01 -12.41 -15.76
N TRP A 168 -5.36 -13.26 -14.97
CA TRP A 168 -3.92 -13.22 -14.78
C TRP A 168 -3.15 -13.50 -16.06
N GLN A 169 -3.45 -14.59 -16.77
CA GLN A 169 -2.77 -14.93 -18.03
C GLN A 169 -2.90 -13.82 -19.08
N PHE A 170 -4.08 -13.18 -19.16
CA PHE A 170 -4.29 -12.04 -20.03
C PHE A 170 -3.46 -10.81 -19.61
N ALA A 171 -3.40 -10.54 -18.31
CA ALA A 171 -2.66 -9.40 -17.76
C ALA A 171 -1.14 -9.56 -17.83
N SER A 172 -0.63 -10.79 -17.67
CA SER A 172 0.79 -11.10 -17.71
C SER A 172 1.32 -11.33 -19.13
N GLU A 173 0.43 -11.39 -20.13
CA GLU A 173 0.78 -11.71 -21.52
C GLU A 173 1.56 -13.02 -21.65
N GLY A 174 1.30 -13.98 -20.74
CA GLY A 174 2.01 -15.26 -20.67
C GLY A 174 3.44 -15.18 -20.13
N ARG A 175 3.96 -13.99 -19.78
CA ARG A 175 5.32 -13.81 -19.22
C ARG A 175 5.44 -14.27 -17.78
N TRP A 176 4.36 -14.13 -17.00
CA TRP A 176 4.21 -14.77 -15.70
C TRP A 176 3.18 -15.89 -15.81
N THR A 177 3.68 -17.11 -15.88
CA THR A 177 2.85 -18.31 -15.94
C THR A 177 2.13 -18.55 -14.60
N GLY A 178 2.77 -18.10 -13.51
CA GLY A 178 2.29 -18.25 -12.16
C GLY A 178 2.65 -19.62 -11.60
N ASN A 179 3.22 -19.63 -10.41
CA ASN A 179 4.01 -20.73 -9.82
C ASN A 179 5.36 -20.91 -10.52
N ASP A 180 5.98 -19.80 -10.94
CA ASP A 180 7.25 -19.83 -11.66
C ASP A 180 8.32 -20.48 -10.76
N ALA A 181 8.85 -21.62 -11.22
CA ALA A 181 9.90 -22.37 -10.52
C ALA A 181 11.30 -21.84 -10.82
N ASP A 182 11.39 -20.86 -11.74
CA ASP A 182 12.67 -20.35 -12.21
C ASP A 182 13.38 -19.58 -11.09
N PRO A 183 14.66 -19.92 -10.84
CA PRO A 183 15.45 -19.22 -9.84
C PRO A 183 15.65 -17.75 -10.26
N PRO A 184 15.90 -16.85 -9.30
CA PRO A 184 16.27 -15.47 -9.61
C PRO A 184 17.46 -15.38 -10.54
N THR A 185 17.41 -14.47 -11.52
CA THR A 185 18.57 -14.19 -12.38
C THR A 185 19.67 -13.47 -11.60
N PRO A 186 20.94 -13.49 -12.06
CA PRO A 186 22.00 -12.72 -11.43
C PRO A 186 21.69 -11.21 -11.36
N ALA A 187 21.01 -10.65 -12.37
CA ALA A 187 20.60 -9.24 -12.37
C ALA A 187 19.51 -8.97 -11.31
N GLU A 188 18.56 -9.89 -11.12
CA GLU A 188 17.57 -9.79 -10.04
C GLU A 188 18.23 -9.84 -8.67
N LEU A 189 19.20 -10.73 -8.45
CA LEU A 189 19.92 -10.85 -7.19
C LEU A 189 20.77 -9.60 -6.89
N ASP A 190 21.43 -9.05 -7.91
CA ASP A 190 22.21 -7.82 -7.80
C ASP A 190 21.31 -6.61 -7.49
N ALA A 191 20.20 -6.46 -8.21
CA ALA A 191 19.22 -5.40 -7.95
C ALA A 191 18.58 -5.53 -6.55
N LEU A 192 18.35 -6.76 -6.07
CA LEU A 192 17.87 -7.01 -4.72
C LEU A 192 18.91 -6.62 -3.66
N ALA A 193 20.20 -6.87 -3.89
CA ALA A 193 21.28 -6.49 -2.97
C ALA A 193 21.42 -4.96 -2.83
N HIS A 194 21.11 -4.22 -3.88
CA HIS A 194 21.18 -2.74 -3.91
C HIS A 194 19.82 -2.07 -3.62
N ARG A 195 18.83 -2.83 -3.15
CA ARG A 195 17.51 -2.28 -2.81
C ARG A 195 17.62 -1.24 -1.68
N GLY A 196 16.88 -0.14 -1.82
CA GLY A 196 16.78 0.89 -0.78
C GLY A 196 17.79 2.03 -0.86
N CYS A 197 18.79 1.99 -1.75
CA CYS A 197 19.69 3.12 -1.99
C CYS A 197 18.92 4.34 -2.55
N GLY A 198 18.72 5.37 -1.73
CA GLY A 198 18.25 6.69 -2.17
C GLY A 198 16.74 6.88 -2.38
N ARG A 199 15.88 6.00 -1.84
CA ARG A 199 14.41 6.06 -2.01
C ARG A 199 13.69 6.35 -0.67
N THR A 200 12.40 6.73 -0.70
CA THR A 200 11.56 6.93 0.51
C THR A 200 11.67 5.77 1.47
N SER A 201 11.48 6.07 2.76
CA SER A 201 11.26 5.05 3.79
C SER A 201 10.17 4.06 3.34
N PRO A 202 10.51 2.76 3.15
CA PRO A 202 9.54 1.74 2.77
C PRO A 202 8.34 1.69 3.73
N ALA A 203 8.56 1.96 5.02
CA ALA A 203 7.52 2.03 6.04
C ALA A 203 6.42 3.04 5.70
N THR A 204 6.78 4.23 5.22
CA THR A 204 5.81 5.29 4.87
C THR A 204 4.95 4.89 3.69
N ALA A 205 5.57 4.40 2.62
CA ALA A 205 4.85 3.97 1.43
C ALA A 205 3.97 2.73 1.71
N SER A 206 4.46 1.77 2.51
CA SER A 206 3.65 0.64 2.99
C SER A 206 2.45 1.09 3.81
N ALA A 207 2.64 1.98 4.78
CA ALA A 207 1.54 2.51 5.60
C ALA A 207 0.50 3.26 4.75
N LEU A 208 0.94 4.01 3.72
CA LEU A 208 0.07 4.67 2.76
C LEU A 208 -0.72 3.67 1.91
N LEU A 209 -0.08 2.59 1.42
CA LEU A 209 -0.79 1.55 0.67
C LEU A 209 -1.88 0.87 1.50
N ARG A 210 -1.60 0.61 2.78
CA ARG A 210 -2.58 0.04 3.71
C ARG A 210 -3.79 0.96 3.92
N ARG A 211 -3.64 2.26 3.69
CA ARG A 211 -4.66 3.32 3.82
C ARG A 211 -5.04 3.93 2.47
N ILE A 212 -4.81 3.20 1.37
CA ILE A 212 -4.94 3.74 0.01
C ILE A 212 -6.38 4.18 -0.33
N CYS A 213 -7.37 3.73 0.45
CA CYS A 213 -8.75 4.14 0.26
C CYS A 213 -9.10 5.50 0.86
N LEU A 214 -8.17 6.16 1.55
CA LEU A 214 -8.28 7.59 1.87
C LEU A 214 -8.34 8.47 0.62
N PHE A 215 -7.71 8.03 -0.47
CA PHE A 215 -7.65 8.78 -1.71
C PHE A 215 -8.83 8.43 -2.62
N PRO A 216 -9.42 9.43 -3.28
CA PRO A 216 -10.57 9.23 -4.15
C PRO A 216 -10.16 8.59 -5.48
N VAL A 217 -8.97 8.94 -5.95
CA VAL A 217 -8.29 8.39 -7.12
C VAL A 217 -6.90 7.89 -6.71
N GLN A 218 -6.22 7.17 -7.58
CA GLN A 218 -4.87 6.73 -7.30
C GLN A 218 -3.92 7.94 -7.21
N PRO A 219 -3.29 8.21 -6.06
CA PRO A 219 -2.35 9.32 -5.95
C PRO A 219 -1.10 9.06 -6.79
N LEU A 220 -0.56 10.13 -7.36
CA LEU A 220 0.82 10.20 -7.80
C LEU A 220 1.70 10.19 -6.56
N VAL A 221 2.61 9.21 -6.48
CA VAL A 221 3.50 9.03 -5.34
C VAL A 221 4.93 9.28 -5.79
N ILE A 222 5.54 10.32 -5.24
CA ILE A 222 6.92 10.68 -5.52
C ILE A 222 7.72 10.62 -4.24
N ALA A 223 8.79 9.85 -4.31
CA ALA A 223 9.54 9.43 -3.15
C ALA A 223 10.95 10.01 -3.16
N THR A 224 11.32 10.76 -2.12
CA THR A 224 12.72 11.13 -1.83
C THR A 224 13.17 10.54 -0.49
N PRO A 225 14.48 10.52 -0.18
CA PRO A 225 14.96 10.08 1.14
C PRO A 225 14.28 10.83 2.30
N GLU A 226 13.95 12.11 2.12
CA GLU A 226 13.45 13.00 3.17
C GLU A 226 11.92 13.03 3.27
N ALA A 227 11.21 12.86 2.14
CA ALA A 227 9.77 13.04 2.08
C ALA A 227 9.07 12.11 1.09
N CYS A 228 7.79 11.86 1.37
CA CYS A 228 6.84 11.25 0.44
C CYS A 228 5.87 12.33 -0.04
N TYR A 229 5.93 12.65 -1.33
CA TYR A 229 5.03 13.61 -1.96
C TYR A 229 3.85 12.88 -2.59
N LEU A 230 2.65 13.38 -2.33
CA LEU A 230 1.39 12.84 -2.81
C LEU A 230 0.62 13.92 -3.55
N ASP A 231 0.15 13.60 -4.75
CA ASP A 231 -0.73 14.45 -5.53
C ASP A 231 -1.91 13.62 -6.06
N TRP A 232 -3.12 14.17 -6.03
CA TRP A 232 -4.31 13.54 -6.62
C TRP A 232 -5.32 14.60 -7.06
N ALA A 233 -6.10 14.23 -8.08
CA ALA A 233 -7.21 15.05 -8.53
C ALA A 233 -8.48 14.77 -7.72
N GLY A 234 -9.26 15.83 -7.45
CA GLY A 234 -10.61 15.73 -6.87
C GLY A 234 -10.68 15.81 -5.34
N GLU A 235 -11.90 15.66 -4.82
CA GLU A 235 -12.22 15.59 -3.39
C GLU A 235 -12.06 14.15 -2.86
N PRO A 236 -11.67 13.92 -1.58
CA PRO A 236 -11.49 14.93 -0.54
C PRO A 236 -10.27 15.81 -0.73
N ASN A 237 -10.39 17.06 -0.29
CA ASN A 237 -9.30 18.02 -0.29
C ASN A 237 -8.11 17.55 0.59
N HIS A 238 -6.98 18.22 0.40
CA HIS A 238 -5.71 17.85 1.01
C HIS A 238 -5.72 18.00 2.54
N GLU A 239 -6.51 18.92 3.10
CA GLU A 239 -6.59 19.14 4.55
C GLU A 239 -7.30 17.98 5.23
N LEU A 240 -8.42 17.52 4.68
CA LEU A 240 -9.14 16.37 5.22
C LEU A 240 -8.30 15.07 5.14
N VAL A 241 -7.58 14.86 4.05
CA VAL A 241 -6.66 13.72 3.95
C VAL A 241 -5.52 13.85 4.96
N ARG A 242 -4.98 15.05 5.20
CA ARG A 242 -3.95 15.27 6.22
C ARG A 242 -4.45 14.94 7.61
N GLU A 243 -5.61 15.44 8.00
CA GLU A 243 -6.23 15.15 9.28
C GLU A 243 -6.41 13.64 9.49
N ARG A 244 -6.83 12.92 8.44
CA ARG A 244 -6.94 11.46 8.49
C ARG A 244 -5.59 10.75 8.59
N LEU A 245 -4.58 11.22 7.86
CA LEU A 245 -3.23 10.68 7.96
C LEU A 245 -2.60 10.93 9.34
N ASP A 246 -3.01 11.99 10.04
CA ASP A 246 -2.57 12.34 11.40
C ASP A 246 -3.44 11.69 12.50
N HIS A 247 -4.51 10.99 12.15
CA HIS A 247 -5.45 10.42 13.11
C HIS A 247 -4.75 9.43 14.07
N PRO A 248 -4.94 9.53 15.40
CA PRO A 248 -4.13 8.79 16.37
C PRO A 248 -4.27 7.27 16.28
N LEU A 249 -5.46 6.77 15.92
CA LEU A 249 -5.73 5.32 15.80
C LEU A 249 -5.31 4.69 14.47
N THR A 250 -5.58 5.37 13.35
CA THR A 250 -5.56 4.80 12.00
C THR A 250 -4.72 5.62 11.02
N GLY A 251 -4.15 6.74 11.44
CA GLY A 251 -3.21 7.53 10.67
C GLY A 251 -1.88 6.81 10.46
N VAL A 252 -0.96 7.45 9.75
CA VAL A 252 0.33 6.86 9.37
C VAL A 252 1.33 7.03 10.52
N PRO A 253 1.92 5.95 11.05
CA PRO A 253 2.74 6.01 12.27
C PRO A 253 4.21 6.36 12.00
N VAL A 254 4.54 7.08 10.92
CA VAL A 254 5.93 7.19 10.44
C VAL A 254 6.54 8.56 10.70
N ARG A 255 7.87 8.56 10.84
CA ARG A 255 8.65 9.79 11.07
C ARG A 255 8.93 10.58 9.81
N GLN A 256 8.80 9.96 8.62
CA GLN A 256 9.07 10.64 7.37
C GLN A 256 7.99 11.68 7.07
N ARG A 257 8.39 12.84 6.54
CA ARG A 257 7.46 13.90 6.19
C ARG A 257 6.60 13.48 5.00
N ILE A 258 5.27 13.57 5.14
CA ILE A 258 4.32 13.42 4.03
C ILE A 258 3.93 14.82 3.56
N VAL A 259 4.10 15.08 2.27
CA VAL A 259 3.77 16.37 1.64
C VAL A 259 2.63 16.13 0.66
N LEU A 260 1.51 16.83 0.85
CA LEU A 260 0.34 16.72 -0.03
C LEU A 260 0.38 17.93 -0.96
N LEU A 261 0.68 17.69 -2.24
CA LEU A 261 0.90 18.72 -3.25
C LEU A 261 -0.44 19.25 -3.75
N GLY A 262 -0.89 20.37 -3.20
CA GLY A 262 -2.08 21.05 -3.73
C GLY A 262 -1.81 21.69 -5.10
N ALA A 263 -2.86 22.14 -5.79
CA ALA A 263 -2.80 22.75 -7.13
C ALA A 263 -1.85 23.97 -7.28
N ARG A 264 -1.26 24.47 -6.19
CA ARG A 264 -0.30 25.60 -6.17
C ARG A 264 1.13 25.21 -5.80
N GLU A 265 1.37 24.00 -5.30
CA GLU A 265 2.71 23.53 -4.95
C GLU A 265 3.34 22.83 -6.15
N ARG A 266 4.41 23.41 -6.69
CA ARG A 266 5.15 22.78 -7.78
C ARG A 266 5.95 21.61 -7.23
N LEU A 267 5.91 20.48 -7.96
CA LEU A 267 6.86 19.39 -7.79
C LEU A 267 8.29 19.94 -7.72
N PRO A 268 9.16 19.38 -6.86
CA PRO A 268 10.56 19.77 -6.85
C PRO A 268 11.14 19.58 -8.27
N ALA A 269 11.81 20.61 -8.78
CA ALA A 269 12.28 20.70 -10.18
C ALA A 269 13.20 19.55 -10.64
N ARG A 270 13.67 18.71 -9.70
CA ARG A 270 14.43 17.48 -9.98
C ARG A 270 13.58 16.30 -10.48
N VAL A 271 12.26 16.40 -10.48
CA VAL A 271 11.36 15.29 -10.88
C VAL A 271 10.82 15.46 -12.30
N SER A 272 10.95 16.63 -12.91
CA SER A 272 10.32 16.97 -14.19
C SER A 272 11.17 16.66 -15.44
N GLY A 273 12.18 15.81 -15.36
CA GLY A 273 12.95 15.42 -16.53
C GLY A 273 13.96 14.31 -16.21
N GLN A 274 13.84 13.21 -16.95
CA GLN A 274 14.66 12.01 -16.92
C GLN A 274 14.37 11.02 -15.75
N PRO A 275 14.12 9.72 -16.03
CA PRO A 275 14.28 8.71 -15.01
C PRO A 275 15.73 8.83 -14.48
N PRO A 276 15.96 8.73 -13.17
CA PRO A 276 17.32 8.75 -12.65
C PRO A 276 18.07 7.61 -13.29
N SER A 277 19.06 7.94 -14.13
CA SER A 277 20.08 7.00 -14.55
C SER A 277 20.63 6.35 -13.29
N LEU A 278 20.49 5.03 -13.19
CA LEU A 278 21.09 4.23 -12.14
C LEU A 278 22.60 4.39 -12.25
N SER A 279 23.14 5.32 -11.48
CA SER A 279 24.56 5.46 -11.22
C SER A 279 24.71 5.53 -9.71
N CYS A 280 24.70 4.36 -9.10
CA CYS A 280 25.39 4.11 -7.83
C CYS A 280 26.81 3.67 -8.19
#